data_AF-A0ABD0QNJ3-F1
#
_entry.id   AF-A0ABD0QNJ3-F1
#
_cell.length_a   1.000
_cell.length_b   1.000
_cell.length_c   1.000
_cell.angle_alpha   90.00
_cell.angle_beta   90.00
_cell.angle_gamma   90.00
#
_symmetry.space_group_name_H-M   'P 1'
#
loop_
_entity.id
_entity.type
_entity.pdbx_description
1 polymer ?
#
loop_
_entity_poly.entity_id
_entity_poly.type
_entity_poly.pdbx_seq_one_letter_code
_entity_poly.pdbx_strand_id
1 'polypeptide(L)' 'PMDLMVEASPRRVYANAHTYHINSISVNSDNETYLSADDLRINLWHLDFTDRSFSIL' A
#
# COMPACT_ATOMS: atom_id res chain seq x y z
N PRO A 1 0.15 -11.02 -36.98
CA PRO A 1 -0.12 -11.21 -35.53
C PRO A 1 0.09 -9.89 -34.78
N MET A 2 -0.97 -9.28 -34.27
CA MET A 2 -0.84 -8.10 -33.41
C MET A 2 -0.57 -8.60 -32.00
N ASP A 3 0.58 -8.23 -31.42
CA ASP A 3 0.87 -8.51 -30.01
C ASP A 3 -0.22 -7.87 -29.16
N LEU A 4 -0.93 -8.69 -28.38
CA LEU A 4 -1.81 -8.18 -27.33
C LEU A 4 -0.95 -7.49 -26.29
N MET A 5 -0.88 -6.17 -26.35
CA MET A 5 -0.25 -5.36 -25.32
C MET A 5 -1.10 -5.43 -24.05
N VAL A 6 -0.60 -6.12 -23.02
CA VAL A 6 -1.19 -6.16 -21.68
C VAL A 6 -0.47 -5.13 -20.82
N GLU A 7 -1.20 -4.13 -20.34
CA GLU A 7 -0.68 -3.11 -19.42
C GLU A 7 -1.28 -3.32 -18.02
N ALA A 8 -0.43 -3.32 -17.01
CA ALA A 8 -0.87 -3.37 -15.62
C ALA A 8 -1.26 -1.97 -15.17
N SER A 9 -2.50 -1.79 -14.72
CA SER A 9 -2.96 -0.57 -14.06
C SER A 9 -3.14 -0.82 -12.56
N PRO A 10 -2.75 0.15 -11.70
CA PRO A 10 -2.96 0.02 -10.27
C PRO A 10 -4.46 0.01 -9.95
N ARG A 11 -4.92 -0.98 -9.20
CA ARG A 11 -6.33 -1.05 -8.76
C ARG A 11 -6.68 0.05 -7.76
N ARG A 12 -5.71 0.47 -6.94
CA ARG A 12 -5.83 1.51 -5.91
C ARG A 12 -4.51 2.25 -5.76
N VAL A 13 -4.58 3.54 -5.42
CA VAL A 13 -3.43 4.39 -5.12
C VAL A 13 -3.67 5.02 -3.75
N TYR A 14 -2.72 4.85 -2.84
CA TYR A 14 -2.79 5.36 -1.48
C TYR A 14 -2.02 6.67 -1.34
N ALA A 15 -2.42 7.50 -0.38
CA ALA A 15 -1.74 8.74 -0.05
C ALA A 15 -0.30 8.47 0.38
N ASN A 16 0.59 9.44 0.14
CA ASN A 16 1.98 9.30 0.52
C ASN A 16 2.13 9.51 2.04
N ALA A 17 2.36 8.42 2.79
CA ALA A 17 2.62 8.47 4.24
C ALA A 17 4.08 8.15 4.62
N HIS A 18 4.92 7.79 3.65
CA HIS A 18 6.32 7.41 3.88
C HIS A 18 7.26 8.48 3.31
N THR A 19 8.30 8.81 4.07
CA THR A 19 9.35 9.73 3.60
C THR A 19 10.51 8.96 2.96
N TYR A 20 10.64 7.67 3.29
CA TYR A 20 11.68 6.78 2.79
C TYR A 20 11.10 5.64 1.96
N HIS A 21 11.96 4.80 1.39
CA HIS A 21 11.54 3.67 0.58
C HIS A 21 10.77 2.65 1.44
N ILE A 22 9.60 2.27 0.96
CA ILE A 22 8.83 1.17 1.55
C ILE A 22 9.63 -0.11 1.30
N ASN A 23 10.01 -0.78 2.38
CA ASN A 23 10.81 -2.00 2.36
C ASN A 23 9.98 -3.26 2.66
N SER A 24 8.77 -3.09 3.23
CA SER A 24 7.87 -4.21 3.54
C SER A 24 6.39 -3.80 3.52
N ILE A 25 5.53 -4.73 3.06
CA ILE A 25 4.07 -4.60 3.04
C ILE A 25 3.47 -5.96 3.41
N SER A 26 2.46 -5.99 4.29
CA SER A 26 1.74 -7.20 4.67
C SER A 26 0.26 -6.94 4.89
N VAL A 27 -0.59 -7.82 4.34
CA VAL A 27 -2.05 -7.78 4.58
C VAL A 27 -2.37 -8.47 5.91
N ASN A 28 -3.33 -7.94 6.65
CA ASN A 28 -3.79 -8.54 7.91
C ASN A 28 -4.88 -9.60 7.64
N SER A 29 -5.05 -10.55 8.55
CA SER A 29 -6.01 -11.65 8.40
C SER A 29 -7.48 -11.23 8.53
N ASP A 30 -7.74 -9.97 8.88
CA ASP A 30 -9.08 -9.39 8.94
C ASP A 30 -9.69 -9.12 7.55
N ASN A 31 -8.88 -9.20 6.48
CA ASN A 31 -9.26 -8.84 5.11
C ASN A 31 -9.73 -7.39 4.94
N GLU A 32 -9.42 -6.52 5.90
CA GLU A 32 -9.83 -5.12 5.93
C GLU A 32 -8.61 -4.19 5.98
N THR A 33 -7.52 -4.62 6.59
CA THR A 33 -6.35 -3.77 6.83
C THR A 33 -5.03 -4.36 6.33
N TYR A 34 -4.02 -3.50 6.19
CA TYR A 34 -2.66 -3.91 5.86
C TYR A 34 -1.65 -2.96 6.52
N LEU A 35 -0.42 -3.44 6.67
CA LEU A 35 0.72 -2.69 7.19
C LEU A 35 1.69 -2.34 6.07
N SER A 36 2.28 -1.14 6.15
CA SER A 36 3.46 -0.75 5.36
C SER A 36 4.56 -0.24 6.28
N ALA A 37 5.81 -0.54 5.95
CA ALA A 37 6.98 -0.11 6.71
C ALA A 37 8.05 0.51 5.80
N ASP A 38 8.68 1.57 6.31
CA ASP A 38 9.96 2.09 5.82
C ASP A 38 11.01 2.01 6.95
N ASP A 39 12.16 2.65 6.76
CA ASP A 39 13.28 2.58 7.70
C ASP A 39 12.98 3.23 9.07
N LEU A 40 11.96 4.09 9.17
CA LEU A 40 11.66 4.87 10.38
C LEU A 40 10.21 4.75 10.88
N ARG A 41 9.28 4.23 10.07
CA ARG A 41 7.84 4.26 10.38
C ARG A 41 7.12 2.98 9.99
N ILE A 42 6.08 2.69 10.75
CA ILE A 42 5.09 1.67 10.42
C ILE A 42 3.70 2.32 10.36
N ASN A 43 2.99 2.09 9.27
CA ASN A 43 1.63 2.60 9.06
C ASN A 43 0.63 1.45 8.93
N LEU A 44 -0.53 1.60 9.56
CA LEU A 44 -1.72 0.78 9.35
C LEU A 44 -2.69 1.49 8.39
N TRP A 45 -3.20 0.73 7.44
CA TRP A 45 -4.10 1.20 6.40
C TRP A 45 -5.36 0.34 6.34
N HIS A 46 -6.46 0.95 5.91
CA HIS A 46 -7.67 0.23 5.52
C HIS A 46 -7.69 0.04 4.00
N LEU A 47 -8.10 -1.13 3.51
CA LEU A 47 -8.06 -1.49 2.08
C LEU A 47 -8.99 -0.65 1.19
N ASP A 48 -9.98 -0.01 1.80
CA ASP A 48 -10.97 0.84 1.11
C ASP A 48 -10.80 2.36 1.37
N PHE A 49 -9.96 2.76 2.34
CA PHE A 49 -9.69 4.18 2.60
C PHE A 49 -8.25 4.50 2.22
N THR A 50 -8.10 5.20 1.11
CA THR A 50 -6.78 5.42 0.50
C THR A 50 -6.11 6.73 0.92
N ASP A 51 -6.83 7.61 1.62
CA ASP A 51 -6.39 8.97 1.94
C ASP A 51 -5.77 9.13 3.33
N ARG A 52 -5.82 8.07 4.17
CA ARG A 52 -5.38 8.12 5.56
C ARG A 52 -4.78 6.80 6.03
N SER A 53 -3.82 6.93 6.93
CA SER A 53 -3.21 5.83 7.68
C SER A 53 -3.12 6.18 9.15
N PHE A 54 -2.80 5.18 9.97
CA PHE A 54 -2.45 5.37 11.37
C PHE A 54 -0.98 4.99 11.57
N SER A 55 -0.16 5.93 12.04
CA SER A 55 1.22 5.65 12.42
C SER A 55 1.22 4.82 13.71
N ILE A 56 1.87 3.66 13.66
CA ILE A 56 2.01 2.78 14.84
C ILE A 56 3.35 3.01 15.53
N LEU A 57 4.39 3.36 14.76
CA LEU A 57 5.72 3.71 15.24
C LEU A 57 6.28 4.87 14.42
#